data_AF-I9GM75-F1
#
_entry.id   AF-I9GM75-F1
#
_cell.length_a   1.000
_cell.length_b   1.000
_cell.length_c   1.000
_cell.angle_alpha   90.00
_cell.angle_beta   90.00
_cell.angle_gamma   90.00
#
_symmetry.space_group_name_H-M   'P 1'
#
loop_
_entity.id
_entity.type
_entity.pdbx_description
1 polymer ?
#
loop_
_entity_poly.entity_id
_entity_poly.type
_entity_poly.pdbx_seq_one_letter_code
_entity_poly.pdbx_strand_id
1 'polypeptide(L)'
;MRKIIVFVLVMLVLLSCEQKSERTEINCVFQLPGKDVFVKTSKRKGGKFVIFFALDSLMLKNSQDSIEFQTGGYIYMFMDTTNVYIKEYAAPIQHIQHQHFNFQMISFSDYDRFSENGKQIEPYSYINIDTREYHVAVDQQVIRKGELYGGW
;
A
#
# COMPACT_ATOMS: atom_id res chain seq x y z
N MET A 1 27.03 -37.49 -28.05
CA MET A 1 26.51 -37.52 -26.67
C MET A 1 27.18 -36.52 -25.74
N ARG A 2 28.52 -36.50 -25.59
CA ARG A 2 29.25 -35.56 -24.69
C ARG A 2 28.90 -34.07 -24.87
N LYS A 3 28.75 -33.59 -26.11
CA LYS A 3 28.42 -32.18 -26.43
C LYS A 3 27.00 -31.76 -26.03
N ILE A 4 26.04 -32.70 -26.07
CA ILE A 4 24.63 -32.46 -25.73
C ILE A 4 24.49 -32.31 -24.21
N ILE A 5 25.19 -33.14 -23.45
CA ILE A 5 25.19 -33.10 -21.98
C ILE A 5 25.74 -31.75 -21.47
N VAL A 6 26.80 -31.23 -22.10
CA VAL A 6 27.35 -29.91 -21.76
C VAL A 6 26.33 -28.80 -22.06
N PHE A 7 25.61 -28.87 -23.18
CA PHE A 7 24.60 -27.88 -23.55
C PHE A 7 23.41 -27.86 -22.57
N VAL A 8 22.97 -29.04 -22.13
CA VAL A 8 21.90 -29.19 -21.11
C VAL A 8 22.36 -28.67 -19.75
N LEU A 9 23.60 -28.95 -19.34
CA LEU A 9 24.19 -28.40 -18.11
C LEU A 9 24.30 -26.88 -18.14
N VAL A 10 24.72 -26.29 -19.26
CA VAL A 10 24.80 -24.83 -19.42
C VAL A 10 23.40 -24.20 -19.40
N MET A 11 22.40 -24.80 -20.05
CA MET A 11 21.00 -24.34 -19.96
C MET A 11 20.45 -24.43 -18.53
N LEU A 12 20.73 -25.50 -17.79
CA LEU A 12 20.30 -25.65 -16.39
C LEU A 12 20.98 -24.64 -15.46
N VAL A 13 22.26 -24.31 -15.71
CA VAL A 13 22.99 -23.29 -14.95
C VAL A 13 22.47 -21.89 -15.26
N LEU A 14 22.13 -21.59 -16.52
CA LEU A 14 21.49 -20.33 -16.92
C LEU A 14 20.08 -20.19 -16.32
N LEU A 15 19.31 -21.28 -16.25
CA LEU A 15 18.01 -21.31 -15.56
C LEU A 15 18.14 -21.17 -14.03
N SER A 16 19.23 -21.67 -13.43
CA SER A 16 19.51 -21.43 -11.99
C SER A 16 20.01 -20.02 -11.68
N CYS A 17 20.37 -19.25 -12.72
CA CYS A 17 20.65 -17.82 -12.66
C CYS A 17 19.40 -16.97 -12.91
N GLU A 18 18.20 -17.50 -12.62
CA GLU A 18 17.14 -16.64 -12.11
C GLU A 18 17.61 -16.07 -10.77
N GLN A 19 18.32 -14.95 -10.88
CA GLN A 19 18.60 -14.05 -9.79
C GLN A 19 17.26 -13.83 -9.09
N LYS A 20 17.11 -14.46 -7.91
CA LYS A 20 16.06 -14.14 -6.94
C LYS A 20 16.05 -12.63 -6.81
N SER A 21 15.16 -11.98 -7.53
CA SER A 21 14.87 -10.57 -7.36
C SER A 21 14.13 -10.46 -6.02
N GLU A 22 14.88 -10.58 -4.92
CA GLU A 22 14.40 -10.47 -3.54
C GLU A 22 13.83 -9.08 -3.21
N ARG A 23 13.90 -8.12 -4.14
CA ARG A 23 13.12 -6.87 -4.08
C ARG A 23 11.73 -7.07 -4.68
N THR A 24 10.91 -7.93 -4.08
CA THR A 24 9.51 -8.15 -4.48
C THR A 24 8.50 -7.35 -3.67
N GLU A 25 8.95 -6.71 -2.59
CA GLU A 25 8.13 -5.87 -1.71
C GLU A 25 8.82 -4.51 -1.51
N ILE A 26 8.11 -3.44 -1.79
CA ILE A 26 8.54 -2.07 -1.52
C ILE A 26 7.60 -1.52 -0.46
N ASN A 27 8.17 -0.93 0.59
CA ASN A 27 7.40 -0.47 1.75
C ASN A 27 7.63 1.01 2.03
N CYS A 28 6.61 1.64 2.60
CA CYS A 28 6.70 2.96 3.22
C CYS A 28 5.94 2.90 4.54
N VAL A 29 6.66 3.17 5.63
CA VAL A 29 6.13 3.22 6.99
C VAL A 29 6.16 4.66 7.46
N PHE A 30 5.07 5.11 8.07
CA PHE A 30 4.94 6.45 8.62
C PHE A 30 3.96 6.46 9.78
N GLN A 31 4.07 7.46 10.65
CA GLN A 31 3.08 7.76 11.67
C GLN A 31 2.16 8.86 11.16
N LEU A 32 0.87 8.79 11.48
CA LEU A 32 -0.06 9.86 11.14
C LEU A 32 0.19 11.11 11.97
N PRO A 33 0.18 12.31 11.36
CA PRO A 33 0.37 13.56 12.08
C PRO A 33 -0.60 13.71 13.26
N GLY A 34 -0.07 14.01 14.44
CA GLY A 34 -0.85 14.23 15.65
C GLY A 34 -1.56 13.00 16.22
N LYS A 35 -1.23 11.78 15.74
CA LYS A 35 -1.92 10.54 16.13
C LYS A 35 -0.94 9.44 16.48
N ASP A 36 -1.28 8.61 17.46
CA ASP A 36 -0.54 7.39 17.79
C ASP A 36 -1.00 6.23 16.90
N VAL A 37 -0.90 6.46 15.58
CA VAL A 37 -1.30 5.51 14.55
C VAL A 37 -0.18 5.39 13.54
N PHE A 38 0.31 4.16 13.36
CA PHE A 38 1.33 3.81 12.41
C PHE A 38 0.70 3.15 11.19
N VAL A 39 1.17 3.54 10.01
CA VAL A 39 0.72 3.02 8.73
C VAL A 39 1.90 2.44 7.99
N LYS A 40 1.76 1.23 7.47
CA LYS A 40 2.68 0.64 6.50
C LYS A 40 1.94 0.43 5.19
N THR A 41 2.42 1.05 4.13
CA THR A 41 2.02 0.71 2.76
C THR A 41 3.03 -0.27 2.17
N SER A 42 2.58 -1.16 1.32
CA SER A 42 3.38 -2.24 0.74
C SER A 42 2.94 -2.52 -0.70
N LYS A 43 3.80 -2.23 -1.68
CA LYS A 43 3.61 -2.65 -3.08
C LYS A 43 4.33 -3.98 -3.28
N ARG A 44 3.61 -4.98 -3.78
CA ARG A 44 4.04 -6.38 -3.89
C ARG A 44 3.92 -6.87 -5.34
N LYS A 45 4.66 -7.94 -5.66
CA LYS A 45 4.59 -8.63 -6.97
C LYS A 45 3.15 -9.04 -7.33
N GLY A 46 2.82 -8.98 -8.63
CA GLY A 46 1.51 -9.36 -9.17
C GLY A 46 0.46 -8.25 -9.05
N GLY A 47 0.91 -6.99 -9.01
CA GLY A 47 0.02 -5.83 -8.91
C GLY A 47 -0.75 -5.75 -7.60
N LYS A 48 -0.18 -6.21 -6.49
CA LYS A 48 -0.83 -6.17 -5.17
C LYS A 48 -0.36 -4.98 -4.35
N PHE A 49 -1.28 -4.29 -3.70
CA PHE A 49 -0.98 -3.21 -2.78
C PHE A 49 -1.68 -3.44 -1.45
N VAL A 50 -0.94 -3.34 -0.34
CA VAL A 50 -1.49 -3.57 1.01
C VAL A 50 -1.17 -2.39 1.90
N ILE A 51 -2.16 -1.97 2.68
CA ILE A 51 -2.03 -0.94 3.70
C ILE A 51 -2.32 -1.59 5.06
N PHE A 52 -1.38 -1.50 5.99
CA PHE A 52 -1.50 -1.99 7.35
C PHE A 52 -1.62 -0.82 8.33
N PHE A 53 -2.42 -1.01 9.37
CA PHE A 53 -2.68 -0.01 10.40
C PHE A 53 -2.41 -0.58 11.77
N ALA A 54 -1.75 0.18 12.63
CA ALA A 54 -1.49 -0.23 13.99
C ALA A 54 -1.47 0.97 14.95
N LEU A 55 -1.91 0.76 16.18
CA LEU A 55 -1.75 1.75 17.26
C LEU A 55 -0.31 1.72 17.85
N ASP A 56 0.48 0.71 17.50
CA ASP A 56 1.89 0.59 17.87
C ASP A 56 2.70 0.09 16.66
N SER A 57 3.81 0.76 16.36
CA SER A 57 4.73 0.39 15.27
C SER A 57 5.19 -1.08 15.29
N LEU A 58 5.32 -1.70 16.48
CA LEU A 58 5.70 -3.11 16.63
C LEU A 58 4.63 -4.05 16.07
N MET A 59 3.36 -3.63 16.17
CA MET A 59 2.22 -4.40 15.66
C MET A 59 2.14 -4.39 14.13
N LEU A 60 2.81 -3.45 13.43
CA LEU A 60 2.82 -3.45 11.95
C LEU A 60 3.39 -4.73 11.34
N LYS A 61 4.27 -5.47 12.04
CA LYS A 61 4.80 -6.76 11.56
C LYS A 61 3.75 -7.86 11.57
N ASN A 62 2.80 -7.78 12.49
CA ASN A 62 1.77 -8.79 12.74
C ASN A 62 0.36 -8.21 12.53
N SER A 63 0.24 -7.09 11.80
CA SER A 63 -0.99 -6.30 11.76
C SER A 63 -2.13 -7.11 11.16
N GLN A 64 -3.20 -7.26 11.94
CA GLN A 64 -4.44 -7.87 11.49
C GLN A 64 -5.37 -6.85 10.84
N ASP A 65 -5.16 -5.56 11.10
CA ASP A 65 -5.88 -4.47 10.45
C ASP A 65 -5.16 -4.11 9.14
N SER A 66 -5.81 -4.40 8.00
CA SER A 66 -5.24 -4.13 6.68
C SER A 66 -6.28 -4.01 5.57
N ILE A 67 -5.89 -3.34 4.49
CA ILE A 67 -6.66 -3.27 3.25
C ILE A 67 -5.75 -3.70 2.09
N GLU A 68 -6.19 -4.70 1.33
CA GLU A 68 -5.54 -5.17 0.10
C GLU A 68 -6.30 -4.64 -1.12
N PHE A 69 -5.57 -4.11 -2.09
CA PHE A 69 -6.05 -3.56 -3.35
C PHE A 69 -5.28 -4.17 -4.52
N GLN A 70 -5.92 -4.20 -5.69
CA GLN A 70 -5.18 -4.31 -6.95
C GLN A 70 -4.59 -2.94 -7.31
N THR A 71 -3.32 -2.89 -7.68
CA THR A 71 -2.69 -1.69 -8.21
C THR A 71 -3.35 -1.28 -9.53
N GLY A 72 -3.49 0.02 -9.77
CA GLY A 72 -4.13 0.50 -11.01
C GLY A 72 -4.73 1.90 -10.91
N GLY A 73 -4.81 2.45 -9.70
CA GLY A 73 -5.44 3.74 -9.48
C GLY A 73 -5.10 4.35 -8.14
N TYR A 74 -6.06 5.12 -7.62
CA TYR A 74 -5.89 5.96 -6.45
C TYR A 74 -6.70 5.45 -5.26
N ILE A 75 -6.12 5.60 -4.08
CA ILE A 75 -6.78 5.34 -2.80
C ILE A 75 -6.71 6.64 -2.00
N TYR A 76 -7.86 7.10 -1.57
CA TYR A 76 -8.04 8.25 -0.70
C TYR A 76 -8.58 7.74 0.64
N MET A 77 -7.95 8.15 1.74
CA MET A 77 -8.42 7.78 3.07
C MET A 77 -8.49 9.01 3.96
N PHE A 78 -9.54 9.08 4.77
CA PHE A 78 -9.63 9.97 5.91
C PHE A 78 -9.60 9.14 7.18
N MET A 79 -8.78 9.54 8.13
CA MET A 79 -8.58 8.80 9.37
C MET A 79 -8.63 9.69 10.58
N ASP A 80 -9.43 9.31 11.57
CA ASP A 80 -9.23 9.75 12.93
C ASP A 80 -8.25 8.78 13.64
N THR A 81 -8.52 8.37 14.88
CA THR A 81 -7.71 7.39 15.61
C THR A 81 -7.98 5.94 15.18
N THR A 82 -9.25 5.55 15.00
CA THR A 82 -9.63 4.15 14.73
C THR A 82 -10.63 4.00 13.59
N ASN A 83 -11.25 5.07 13.11
CA ASN A 83 -12.12 5.04 11.95
C ASN A 83 -11.36 5.43 10.68
N VAL A 84 -11.48 4.59 9.66
CA VAL A 84 -10.84 4.73 8.35
C VAL A 84 -11.93 4.83 7.30
N TYR A 85 -12.08 6.01 6.71
CA TYR A 85 -13.02 6.27 5.63
C TYR A 85 -12.30 6.19 4.29
N ILE A 86 -12.69 5.26 3.43
CA ILE A 86 -11.96 4.88 2.23
C ILE A 86 -12.76 5.25 0.98
N LYS A 87 -12.08 5.90 0.04
CA LYS A 87 -12.54 6.05 -1.34
C LYS A 87 -11.47 5.54 -2.28
N GLU A 88 -11.81 4.56 -3.11
CA GLU A 88 -10.96 4.14 -4.22
C GLU A 88 -11.42 4.74 -5.56
N TYR A 89 -10.48 4.87 -6.48
CA TYR A 89 -10.71 5.12 -7.89
C TYR A 89 -9.77 4.27 -8.73
N ALA A 90 -10.32 3.29 -9.46
CA ALA A 90 -9.56 2.36 -10.30
C ALA A 90 -8.51 1.53 -9.52
N ALA A 91 -8.74 1.33 -8.21
CA ALA A 91 -7.90 0.51 -7.34
C ALA A 91 -8.84 -0.40 -6.53
N PRO A 92 -9.36 -1.48 -7.15
CA PRO A 92 -10.40 -2.28 -6.52
C PRO A 92 -9.86 -2.97 -5.27
N ILE A 93 -10.56 -2.77 -4.15
CA ILE A 93 -10.31 -3.47 -2.89
C ILE A 93 -10.57 -4.96 -3.10
N GLN A 94 -9.58 -5.77 -2.76
CA GLN A 94 -9.66 -7.23 -2.79
C GLN A 94 -10.07 -7.80 -1.43
N HIS A 95 -9.55 -7.21 -0.36
CA HIS A 95 -9.79 -7.70 1.00
C HIS A 95 -9.64 -6.57 2.03
N ILE A 96 -10.45 -6.62 3.07
CA ILE A 96 -10.30 -5.81 4.28
C ILE A 96 -10.25 -6.78 5.46
N GLN A 97 -9.18 -6.73 6.22
CA GLN A 97 -9.06 -7.42 7.50
C GLN A 97 -9.10 -6.38 8.62
N HIS A 98 -9.89 -6.64 9.66
CA HIS A 98 -10.08 -5.69 10.74
C HIS A 98 -10.17 -6.37 12.11
N GLN A 99 -9.63 -5.72 13.12
CA GLN A 99 -9.62 -6.13 14.51
C GLN A 99 -9.81 -4.91 15.43
N HIS A 100 -9.05 -3.83 15.23
CA HIS A 100 -9.10 -2.62 16.06
C HIS A 100 -9.60 -1.38 15.31
N PHE A 101 -9.49 -1.39 13.98
CA PHE A 101 -9.92 -0.27 13.14
C PHE A 101 -11.28 -0.56 12.51
N ASN A 102 -12.09 0.49 12.37
CA ASN A 102 -13.34 0.46 11.64
C ASN A 102 -13.12 0.98 10.22
N PHE A 103 -13.45 0.18 9.21
CA PHE A 103 -13.30 0.57 7.82
C PHE A 103 -14.67 0.86 7.20
N GLN A 104 -14.82 2.04 6.61
CA GLN A 104 -16.05 2.46 5.94
C GLN A 104 -15.76 2.97 4.54
N MET A 105 -16.43 2.40 3.55
CA MET A 105 -16.41 2.95 2.18
C MET A 105 -17.26 4.22 2.11
N ILE A 106 -16.73 5.24 1.44
CA ILE A 106 -17.41 6.52 1.24
C ILE A 106 -17.51 6.88 -0.25
N SER A 107 -18.41 7.80 -0.56
CA SER A 107 -18.58 8.39 -1.89
C SER A 107 -17.80 9.68 -2.05
N PHE A 108 -17.68 10.21 -3.28
CA PHE A 108 -17.09 11.55 -3.48
C PHE A 108 -17.90 12.66 -2.81
N SER A 109 -19.23 12.50 -2.72
CA SER A 109 -20.09 13.45 -2.00
C SER A 109 -19.86 13.47 -0.49
N ASP A 110 -19.20 12.46 0.08
CA ASP A 110 -18.83 12.47 1.50
C ASP A 110 -17.55 13.28 1.77
N TYR A 111 -16.80 13.71 0.75
CA TYR A 111 -15.51 14.39 0.92
C TYR A 111 -15.62 15.65 1.76
N ASP A 112 -16.67 16.44 1.54
CA ASP A 112 -16.95 17.69 2.26
C ASP A 112 -17.20 17.48 3.77
N ARG A 113 -17.45 16.25 4.22
CA ARG A 113 -17.57 15.91 5.65
C ARG A 113 -16.22 15.91 6.37
N PHE A 114 -15.12 15.79 5.62
CA PHE A 114 -13.77 15.64 6.14
C PHE A 114 -12.87 16.81 5.77
N SER A 115 -13.34 17.73 4.92
CA SER A 115 -12.58 18.90 4.49
C SER A 115 -13.45 20.13 4.33
N GLU A 116 -12.94 21.29 4.73
CA GLU A 116 -13.55 22.60 4.52
C GLU A 116 -12.56 23.49 3.77
N ASN A 117 -12.99 24.14 2.69
CA ASN A 117 -12.13 25.01 1.86
C ASN A 117 -10.82 24.35 1.39
N GLY A 118 -10.87 23.05 1.10
CA GLY A 118 -9.69 22.27 0.68
C GLY A 118 -8.68 21.97 1.79
N LYS A 119 -9.05 22.22 3.06
CA LYS A 119 -8.27 21.85 4.25
C LYS A 119 -9.01 20.78 5.03
N GLN A 120 -8.25 19.82 5.55
CA GLN A 120 -8.77 18.75 6.39
C GLN A 120 -9.28 19.34 7.70
N ILE A 121 -10.47 18.89 8.09
CA ILE A 121 -11.07 19.28 9.37
C ILE A 121 -10.53 18.31 10.42
N GLU A 122 -10.06 18.84 11.55
CA GLU A 122 -9.77 18.01 12.72
C GLU A 122 -11.00 17.17 13.13
N PRO A 123 -10.84 15.90 13.52
CA PRO A 123 -9.59 15.22 13.86
C PRO A 123 -8.97 14.42 12.68
N TYR A 124 -9.41 14.63 11.44
CA TYR A 124 -9.08 13.73 10.33
C TYR A 124 -7.72 14.05 9.69
N SER A 125 -6.87 13.04 9.57
CA SER A 125 -5.74 13.04 8.63
C SER A 125 -6.18 12.51 7.28
N TYR A 126 -5.64 13.06 6.21
CA TYR A 126 -5.89 12.66 4.84
C TYR A 126 -4.68 11.94 4.25
N ILE A 127 -4.91 10.75 3.71
CA ILE A 127 -3.90 9.94 3.03
C ILE A 127 -4.32 9.81 1.57
N ASN A 128 -3.42 10.11 0.65
CA ASN A 128 -3.60 9.91 -0.79
C ASN A 128 -2.50 9.01 -1.32
N ILE A 129 -2.89 7.95 -2.04
CA ILE A 129 -1.97 6.96 -2.58
C ILE A 129 -2.27 6.76 -4.07
N ASP A 130 -1.27 6.97 -4.92
CA ASP A 130 -1.26 6.45 -6.29
C ASP A 130 -0.54 5.10 -6.30
N THR A 131 -1.31 4.03 -6.49
CA THR A 131 -0.80 2.65 -6.48
C THR A 131 -0.02 2.28 -7.74
N ARG A 132 -0.16 3.05 -8.85
CA ARG A 132 0.55 2.79 -10.10
C ARG A 132 2.02 3.15 -9.96
N GLU A 133 2.26 4.37 -9.50
CA GLU A 133 3.60 4.94 -9.36
C GLU A 133 4.20 4.73 -7.96
N TYR A 134 3.41 4.20 -7.03
CA TYR A 134 3.73 4.14 -5.61
C TYR A 134 4.08 5.51 -5.01
N HIS A 135 3.14 6.42 -5.13
CA HIS A 135 3.18 7.75 -4.53
C HIS A 135 2.30 7.74 -3.27
N VAL A 136 2.84 8.16 -2.12
CA VAL A 136 2.08 8.33 -0.87
C VAL A 136 2.23 9.77 -0.39
N ALA A 137 1.10 10.41 -0.12
CA ALA A 137 1.01 11.72 0.50
C ALA A 137 0.10 11.68 1.74
N VAL A 138 0.46 12.44 2.77
CA VAL A 138 -0.30 12.59 4.02
C VAL A 138 -0.47 14.08 4.28
N ASP A 139 -1.71 14.53 4.49
CA ASP A 139 -2.06 15.94 4.71
C ASP A 139 -1.39 16.88 3.68
N GLN A 140 -1.47 16.47 2.41
CA GLN A 140 -0.89 17.14 1.23
C GLN A 140 0.66 17.15 1.17
N GLN A 141 1.33 16.58 2.16
CA GLN A 141 2.78 16.40 2.17
C GLN A 141 3.15 15.05 1.57
N VAL A 142 3.98 15.07 0.54
CA VAL A 142 4.45 13.85 -0.09
C VAL A 142 5.54 13.20 0.76
N ILE A 143 5.27 12.00 1.26
CA ILE A 143 6.21 11.24 2.11
C ILE A 143 6.90 10.10 1.34
N ARG A 144 6.33 9.66 0.21
CA ARG A 144 6.94 8.68 -0.70
C ARG A 144 6.66 9.09 -2.13
N LYS A 145 7.71 9.20 -2.94
CA LYS A 145 7.62 9.40 -4.39
C LYS A 145 8.22 8.20 -5.10
N GLY A 146 7.46 7.63 -6.02
CA GLY A 146 7.97 6.88 -7.16
C GLY A 146 8.75 5.61 -6.82
N GLU A 147 8.22 4.45 -7.19
CA GLU A 147 8.98 3.29 -7.61
C GLU A 147 8.05 2.40 -8.47
N LEU A 148 8.25 2.43 -9.79
CA LEU A 148 7.46 1.65 -10.77
C LEU A 148 7.69 0.13 -10.65
N TYR A 149 8.72 -0.29 -9.93
CA TYR A 149 9.07 -1.71 -9.81
C TYR A 149 8.03 -2.48 -9.00
N GLY A 150 7.75 -3.70 -9.46
CA GLY A 150 6.52 -4.45 -9.17
C GLY A 150 5.65 -4.48 -10.42
N GLY A 151 6.15 -5.12 -11.47
CA GLY A 151 5.44 -5.27 -12.74
C GLY A 151 4.10 -6.00 -12.59
N TRP A 152 3.20 -5.71 -13.55
CA TRP A 152 1.98 -6.46 -13.79
C TRP A 152 2.26 -7.95 -13.98
#